data_AF-A0A2Z6ULL1-F1
#
_entry.id   AF-A0A2Z6ULL1-F1
#
_cell.length_a   1.000
_cell.length_b   1.000
_cell.length_c   1.000
_cell.angle_alpha   90.00
_cell.angle_beta   90.00
_cell.angle_gamma   90.00
#
_symmetry.space_group_name_H-M   'P 1'
#
loop_
_entity.id
_entity.type
_entity.pdbx_description
1 polymer ?
#
loop_
_entity_poly.entity_id
_entity_poly.type
_entity_poly.pdbx_seq_one_letter_code
_entity_poly.pdbx_strand_id
1 'polypeptide(L)'
;MELNDYVSFIVILIAIASVLITNTVYRSNSDPDVIVYADLDLKRAGLLILIIKNIGKGPAVDIRISTSRPLPQEAFNSDISDEEMSSG
;
A
#
# COMPACT_ATOMS: atom_id res chain seq x y z
N MET A 1 9.16 -47.34 23.68
CA MET A 1 8.90 -46.38 22.59
C MET A 1 9.31 -47.08 21.32
N GLU A 2 8.36 -47.29 20.41
CA GLU A 2 8.56 -48.08 19.20
C GLU A 2 9.35 -47.25 18.18
N LEU A 3 10.06 -47.90 17.24
CA LEU A 3 10.79 -47.20 16.17
C LEU A 3 9.87 -46.26 15.36
N ASN A 4 8.60 -46.64 15.20
CA ASN A 4 7.58 -45.83 14.54
C ASN A 4 7.26 -44.52 15.28
N ASP A 5 7.37 -44.47 16.60
CA ASP A 5 7.09 -43.27 17.38
C ASP A 5 8.16 -42.20 17.08
N TYR A 6 9.43 -42.62 16.98
CA TYR A 6 10.54 -41.75 16.63
C TYR A 6 10.43 -41.23 15.19
N VAL A 7 10.06 -42.10 14.24
CA VAL A 7 9.84 -41.69 12.84
C VAL A 7 8.70 -40.69 12.74
N SER A 8 7.58 -40.94 13.42
CA SER A 8 6.42 -40.04 13.42
C SER A 8 6.78 -38.68 14.01
N PHE A 9 7.55 -38.66 15.10
CA PHE A 9 8.01 -37.41 15.71
C PHE A 9 8.88 -36.58 14.77
N ILE A 10 9.81 -37.22 14.06
CA ILE A 10 10.68 -36.53 13.08
C ILE A 10 9.84 -36.00 11.91
N VAL A 11 8.88 -36.77 11.41
CA VAL A 11 7.98 -36.33 10.32
C VAL A 11 7.18 -35.10 10.74
N ILE A 12 6.66 -35.07 11.98
CA ILE A 12 5.94 -33.91 12.53
C ILE A 12 6.86 -32.68 12.58
N LEU A 13 8.09 -32.84 13.04
CA LEU A 13 9.07 -31.74 13.08
C LEU A 13 9.38 -31.19 11.68
N ILE A 14 9.58 -32.07 10.70
CA ILE A 14 9.81 -31.68 9.31
C ILE A 14 8.60 -30.94 8.75
N ALA A 15 7.39 -31.45 8.97
CA ALA A 15 6.16 -30.81 8.50
C ALA A 15 5.99 -29.40 9.07
N ILE A 16 6.22 -29.21 10.37
CA ILE A 16 6.17 -27.89 11.02
C ILE A 16 7.24 -26.96 10.42
N ALA A 17 8.47 -27.44 10.29
CA ALA A 17 9.55 -26.66 9.70
C ALA A 17 9.24 -26.24 8.25
N SER A 18 8.69 -27.15 7.44
CA SER A 18 8.25 -26.86 6.06
C SER A 18 7.20 -25.75 6.03
N VAL A 19 6.16 -25.83 6.88
CA VAL A 19 5.12 -24.80 6.95
C VAL A 19 5.71 -23.45 7.37
N LEU A 20 6.61 -23.43 8.35
CA LEU A 20 7.26 -22.21 8.81
C LEU A 20 8.12 -21.56 7.71
N ILE A 21 8.91 -22.36 7.00
CA ILE A 21 9.75 -21.88 5.89
C ILE A 21 8.86 -21.37 4.76
N THR A 22 7.85 -22.14 4.34
CA THR A 22 6.92 -21.73 3.29
C THR A 22 6.20 -20.43 3.65
N ASN A 23 5.71 -20.30 4.88
CA ASN A 23 5.05 -19.08 5.33
C ASN A 23 6.00 -17.88 5.36
N THR A 24 7.24 -18.08 5.81
CA THR A 24 8.26 -17.01 5.84
C THR A 24 8.61 -16.55 4.43
N VAL A 25 8.86 -17.49 3.52
CA VAL A 25 9.17 -17.21 2.11
C VAL A 25 7.97 -16.55 1.43
N TYR A 26 6.75 -17.02 1.68
CA TYR A 26 5.54 -16.42 1.13
C TYR A 26 5.37 -14.98 1.61
N ARG A 27 5.56 -14.72 2.92
CA ARG A 27 5.46 -13.38 3.48
C ARG A 27 6.53 -12.44 2.92
N SER A 28 7.75 -12.92 2.74
CA SER A 28 8.85 -12.15 2.14
C SER A 28 8.68 -11.93 0.64
N ASN A 29 8.05 -12.85 -0.09
CA ASN A 29 7.74 -12.65 -1.52
C ASN A 29 6.45 -11.85 -1.72
N SER A 30 5.71 -11.59 -0.65
CA SER A 30 4.52 -10.74 -0.68
C SER A 30 4.84 -9.27 -0.48
N ASP A 31 6.11 -8.87 -0.64
CA ASP A 31 6.54 -7.49 -0.51
C ASP A 31 5.70 -6.60 -1.45
N PRO A 32 4.94 -5.64 -0.88
CA PRO A 32 4.06 -4.80 -1.67
C PRO A 32 4.88 -3.72 -2.40
N ASP A 33 5.06 -3.89 -3.71
CA ASP A 33 5.61 -2.84 -4.56
C ASP A 33 4.52 -1.81 -4.90
N VAL A 34 4.71 -0.56 -4.51
CA VAL A 34 3.77 0.54 -4.77
C VAL A 34 4.42 1.62 -5.62
N ILE A 35 3.71 2.01 -6.68
CA ILE A 35 4.04 3.19 -7.47
C ILE A 35 3.08 4.32 -7.07
N VAL A 36 3.65 5.48 -6.75
CA VAL A 36 2.89 6.70 -6.46
C VAL A 36 3.27 7.77 -7.47
N TYR A 37 2.28 8.35 -8.12
CA TYR A 37 2.48 9.48 -9.05
C TYR A 37 1.36 10.51 -8.90
N ALA A 38 1.70 11.74 -9.26
CA ALA A 38 0.77 12.85 -9.27
C ALA A 38 0.16 13.00 -10.65
N ASP A 39 -1.16 13.14 -10.70
CA ASP A 39 -1.88 13.65 -11.86
C ASP A 39 -2.36 15.08 -11.53
N LEU A 40 -2.01 16.01 -12.41
CA LEU A 40 -2.34 17.43 -12.25
C LEU A 40 -3.48 17.74 -13.20
N ASP A 41 -4.67 17.97 -12.65
CA ASP A 41 -5.77 18.49 -13.45
C ASP A 41 -5.55 19.99 -13.68
N LEU A 42 -4.97 20.33 -14.84
CA LEU A 42 -4.72 21.70 -15.26
C LEU A 42 -6.01 22.54 -15.38
N LYS A 43 -7.19 21.92 -15.41
CA LYS A 43 -8.48 22.62 -15.43
C LYS A 43 -8.97 23.02 -14.05
N ARG A 44 -8.47 22.39 -12.99
CA ARG A 44 -8.82 22.66 -11.58
C ARG A 44 -7.55 22.97 -10.80
N ALA A 45 -7.06 24.20 -10.99
CA ALA A 45 -5.91 24.71 -10.24
C ALA A 45 -6.17 24.58 -8.73
N GLY A 46 -5.26 23.89 -8.04
CA GLY A 46 -5.36 23.61 -6.60
C GLY A 46 -5.62 22.15 -6.21
N LEU A 47 -5.98 21.29 -7.17
CA LEU A 47 -6.18 19.87 -6.92
C LEU A 47 -4.96 19.04 -7.34
N LEU A 48 -4.33 18.36 -6.37
CA LEU A 48 -3.29 17.36 -6.61
C LEU A 48 -3.89 15.97 -6.45
N ILE A 49 -4.00 15.21 -7.55
CA ILE A 49 -4.48 13.84 -7.49
C ILE A 49 -3.27 12.92 -7.32
N LEU A 50 -3.19 12.22 -6.20
CA LEU A 50 -2.18 11.19 -5.99
C LEU A 50 -2.78 9.83 -6.33
N ILE A 51 -2.20 9.19 -7.35
CA ILE A 51 -2.60 7.85 -7.76
C ILE A 51 -1.62 6.87 -7.13
N ILE A 52 -2.17 5.99 -6.28
CA ILE A 52 -1.43 4.96 -5.57
C ILE A 52 -1.76 3.62 -6.22
N LYS A 53 -0.76 2.98 -6.83
CA LYS A 53 -0.94 1.70 -7.52
C LYS A 53 -0.04 0.64 -6.90
N ASN A 54 -0.66 -0.39 -6.34
CA ASN A 54 0.04 -1.59 -5.91
C ASN A 54 0.29 -2.49 -7.13
N ILE A 55 1.56 -2.71 -7.44
CA ILE A 55 2.03 -3.59 -8.52
C ILE A 55 2.68 -4.88 -8.01
N GLY A 56 2.89 -4.98 -6.69
CA GLY A 56 3.51 -6.12 -6.03
C GLY A 56 2.56 -7.28 -5.75
N LYS A 57 3.11 -8.35 -5.19
CA LYS A 57 2.40 -9.59 -4.88
C LYS A 57 1.93 -9.63 -3.43
N GLY A 58 1.21 -8.61 -2.98
CA GLY A 58 0.69 -8.57 -1.62
C GLY A 58 -0.09 -7.29 -1.37
N PRO A 59 -0.93 -7.21 -0.34
CA PRO A 59 -1.66 -6.00 -0.02
C PRO A 59 -0.70 -4.91 0.50
N ALA A 60 -0.65 -3.77 -0.19
CA ALA A 60 -0.01 -2.57 0.34
C ALA A 60 -0.87 -1.95 1.44
N VAL A 61 -0.34 -1.87 2.66
CA VAL A 61 -1.05 -1.36 3.84
C VAL A 61 -0.23 -0.27 4.54
N ASP A 62 -0.88 0.62 5.29
CA ASP A 62 -0.28 1.75 6.03
C ASP A 62 0.61 2.68 5.17
N ILE A 63 0.15 3.02 3.96
CA ILE A 63 0.87 3.95 3.09
C ILE A 63 0.79 5.36 3.71
N ARG A 64 1.95 5.87 4.15
CA ARG A 64 2.08 7.22 4.72
C ARG A 64 2.74 8.14 3.69
N ILE A 65 2.05 9.23 3.39
CA ILE A 65 2.56 10.27 2.49
C ILE A 65 2.84 11.50 3.33
N SER A 66 4.06 12.01 3.23
CA SER A 66 4.50 13.24 3.87
C SER A 66 5.11 14.16 2.82
N THR A 67 4.83 15.45 2.91
CA THR A 67 5.47 16.44 2.05
C THR A 67 6.77 16.90 2.68
N SER A 68 7.82 17.04 1.88
CA SER A 68 9.10 17.60 2.34
C SER A 68 9.05 19.11 2.58
N ARG A 69 7.99 19.76 2.09
CA ARG A 69 7.74 21.20 2.19
C ARG A 69 6.28 21.47 2.50
N PRO A 70 5.94 22.64 3.08
CA PRO A 70 4.57 23.08 3.24
C PRO A 70 3.85 23.08 1.89
N LEU A 71 2.57 22.71 1.88
CA LEU A 71 1.75 22.85 0.69
C LEU A 71 1.59 24.33 0.33
N PRO A 72 1.74 24.73 -0.94
CA PRO A 72 1.64 26.12 -1.34
C PRO A 72 0.22 26.64 -1.10
N GLN A 73 0.07 27.64 -0.23
CA GLN A 73 -1.23 28.20 0.14
C GLN A 73 -1.93 28.89 -1.05
N GLU A 74 -1.14 29.47 -1.96
CA GLU A 74 -1.62 30.13 -3.18
C GLU A 74 -2.38 29.19 -4.11
N ALA A 75 -2.14 27.88 -4.04
CA ALA A 75 -2.84 26.88 -4.84
C ALA A 75 -4.28 26.63 -4.34
N PHE A 76 -4.61 26.99 -3.10
CA PHE A 76 -5.94 26.77 -2.50
C PHE A 76 -6.85 28.00 -2.56
N ASN A 77 -6.33 29.15 -3.01
CA ASN A 77 -7.06 30.41 -3.14
C ASN A 77 -7.60 30.64 -4.56
N SER A 78 -7.80 29.59 -5.36
CA SER A 78 -8.54 29.76 -6.61
C SER A 78 -9.96 30.15 -6.24
N ASP A 79 -10.34 31.38 -6.59
CA ASP A 79 -11.65 31.96 -6.40
C ASP A 79 -12.70 30.88 -6.68
N ILE A 80 -13.38 30.44 -5.62
CA ILE A 80 -14.64 29.73 -5.76
C ILE A 80 -15.53 30.78 -6.40
N SER A 81 -15.62 30.75 -7.72
CA SER A 81 -16.27 31.77 -8.51
C SER A 81 -17.70 31.94 -7.99
N ASP A 82 -17.94 33.11 -7.40
CA ASP A 82 -19.23 33.63 -6.96
C ASP A 82 -20.21 33.85 -8.16
N GLU A 83 -20.07 33.11 -9.26
CA GLU A 83 -20.89 33.23 -10.47
C GLU A 83 -22.17 32.36 -10.46
N GLU A 84 -22.37 31.47 -9.48
CA GLU A 84 -23.63 30.71 -9.34
C GLU A 84 -24.60 31.26 -8.27
N MET A 85 -24.38 32.48 -7.74
CA MET A 85 -25.33 33.14 -6.82
C MET A 85 -25.91 34.49 -7.31
N SER A 86 -25.82 34.80 -8.62
CA SER A 86 -26.47 35.99 -9.20
C SER A 86 -27.52 35.65 -10.28
N SER A 87 -28.12 34.46 -10.22
CA SER A 87 -29.30 34.11 -11.04
C SER A 87 -30.26 33.23 -10.24
N GLY A 88 -30.91 33.83 -9.26
CA GLY A 88 -32.02 33.27 -8.49
C GLY A 88 -32.88 34.38 -7.92
#